data_AF-A0A954LWC1-F1
#
_entry.id   AF-A0A954LWC1-F1
#
_cell.length_a   1.000
_cell.length_b   1.000
_cell.length_c   1.000
_cell.angle_alpha   90.00
_cell.angle_beta   90.00
_cell.angle_gamma   90.00
#
_symmetry.space_group_name_H-M   'P 1'
#
loop_
_entity.id
_entity.type
_entity.pdbx_description
1 polymer ?
#
loop_
_entity_poly.entity_id
_entity_poly.type
_entity_poly.pdbx_seq_one_letter_code
_entity_poly.pdbx_strand_id
1 'polypeptide(L)'
;MWCWAASGEMVMDFLGTNVTQCDQANRRFGYNECCNSPVPSKCVMGGWPEFTKYGYQNARTSNTALTWEQIVDQIDPAPDSSGNKKDPSPIAFSWKWSGGGGHMMVAYGYAVVDGKRYVFIHDPWPPNVGVSKCIPYEEYVSGSNYTHWDDFYDIRKAPTGGETVVGGVGMSVPGQLDAVSAATPFAQQQLGTARGLLFGGAPGAMGNASLGQAFAISSIGLDELQGQSPAAGVSLFDRDATRVVFAVTDDQGVARGEMSLNRTVAGWGAATVGGLDVVQRVNDVLQPGAAATQRSIVWIPALNVQFLCDEQGGRREFVSLVDDAVFRKGARFDGDELYRALVDAARMHDGQPR
;
A
#
# COMPACT_ATOMS: atom_id res chain seq x y z
N MET A 1 -10.00 10.44 -20.55
CA MET A 1 -9.93 10.34 -19.08
C MET A 1 -9.71 8.89 -18.71
N TRP A 2 -8.68 8.59 -17.92
CA TRP A 2 -8.34 7.25 -17.46
C TRP A 2 -8.44 7.10 -15.95
N CYS A 3 -9.26 7.92 -15.28
CA CYS A 3 -9.47 7.80 -13.84
C CYS A 3 -9.86 6.37 -13.41
N TRP A 4 -10.62 5.66 -14.25
CA TRP A 4 -10.95 4.25 -14.07
C TRP A 4 -9.74 3.32 -14.13
N ALA A 5 -8.86 3.50 -15.12
CA ALA A 5 -7.68 2.65 -15.30
C ALA A 5 -6.61 2.98 -14.26
N ALA A 6 -6.44 4.26 -13.91
CA ALA A 6 -5.59 4.70 -12.81
C ALA A 6 -6.05 4.10 -11.47
N SER A 7 -7.36 4.12 -11.19
CA SER A 7 -7.91 3.52 -9.98
C SER A 7 -7.74 2.00 -9.98
N GLY A 8 -7.97 1.34 -11.12
CA GLY A 8 -7.69 -0.09 -11.29
C GLY A 8 -6.23 -0.44 -11.07
N GLU A 9 -5.30 0.36 -11.59
CA GLU A 9 -3.86 0.19 -11.38
C GLU A 9 -3.50 0.32 -9.91
N MET A 10 -3.95 1.37 -9.23
CA MET A 10 -3.69 1.58 -7.79
C MET A 10 -4.18 0.41 -6.94
N VAL A 11 -5.39 -0.10 -7.21
CA VAL A 11 -5.94 -1.24 -6.46
C VAL A 11 -5.18 -2.53 -6.76
N MET A 12 -4.92 -2.84 -8.02
CA MET A 12 -4.21 -4.08 -8.38
C MET A 12 -2.77 -4.07 -7.89
N ASP A 13 -2.10 -2.92 -7.94
CA ASP A 13 -0.73 -2.76 -7.42
C ASP A 13 -0.69 -3.01 -5.91
N PHE A 14 -1.65 -2.46 -5.16
CA PHE A 14 -1.82 -2.77 -3.73
C PHE A 14 -2.01 -4.27 -3.48
N LEU A 15 -2.79 -4.95 -4.33
CA LEU A 15 -3.05 -6.39 -4.24
C LEU A 15 -1.95 -7.26 -4.90
N GLY A 16 -0.79 -6.67 -5.22
CA GLY A 16 0.40 -7.39 -5.67
C GLY A 16 0.48 -7.69 -7.17
N THR A 17 -0.32 -7.04 -8.02
CA THR A 17 -0.18 -7.12 -9.49
C THR A 17 -0.09 -5.73 -10.11
N ASN A 18 1.05 -5.42 -10.72
CA ASN A 18 1.21 -4.17 -11.44
C ASN A 18 0.58 -4.27 -12.85
N VAL A 19 -0.48 -3.49 -13.10
CA VAL A 19 -1.15 -3.42 -14.42
C VAL A 19 -1.32 -1.96 -14.82
N THR A 20 -0.53 -1.50 -15.79
CA THR A 20 -0.51 -0.09 -16.20
C THR A 20 -1.85 0.39 -16.77
N GLN A 21 -2.16 1.69 -16.63
CA GLN A 21 -3.38 2.29 -17.18
C GLN A 21 -3.52 2.06 -18.69
N CYS A 22 -2.41 2.12 -19.42
CA CYS A 22 -2.41 1.97 -20.87
C CYS A 22 -2.63 0.52 -21.30
N ASP A 23 -2.14 -0.46 -20.53
CA ASP A 23 -2.46 -1.87 -20.73
C ASP A 23 -3.94 -2.14 -20.43
N GLN A 24 -4.50 -1.49 -19.41
CA GLN A 24 -5.93 -1.54 -19.15
C GLN A 24 -6.75 -0.95 -20.30
N ALA A 25 -6.35 0.20 -20.84
CA ALA A 25 -6.98 0.79 -22.01
C ALA A 25 -6.88 -0.13 -23.25
N ASN A 26 -5.69 -0.69 -23.51
CA ASN A 26 -5.46 -1.65 -24.59
C ASN A 26 -6.41 -2.86 -24.49
N ARG A 27 -6.45 -3.53 -23.33
CA ARG A 27 -7.30 -4.72 -23.12
C ARG A 27 -8.79 -4.40 -23.12
N ARG A 28 -9.18 -3.22 -22.67
CA ARG A 28 -10.58 -2.77 -22.68
C ARG A 28 -11.08 -2.51 -24.09
N PHE A 29 -10.28 -1.81 -24.89
CA PHE A 29 -10.70 -1.31 -26.21
C PHE A 29 -10.23 -2.19 -27.38
N GLY A 30 -9.47 -3.26 -27.12
CA GLY A 30 -8.91 -4.12 -28.15
C GLY A 30 -7.81 -3.43 -28.97
N TYR A 31 -7.06 -2.53 -28.33
CA TYR A 31 -5.93 -1.81 -28.94
C TYR A 31 -4.59 -2.36 -28.43
N ASN A 32 -3.50 -1.97 -29.07
CA ASN A 32 -2.13 -2.34 -28.68
C ASN A 32 -1.17 -1.13 -28.64
N GLU A 33 -1.69 0.08 -28.79
CA GLU A 33 -0.93 1.31 -28.99
C GLU A 33 -1.25 2.39 -27.96
N CYS A 34 -2.09 2.10 -26.97
CA CYS A 34 -2.47 3.08 -25.94
C CYS A 34 -1.30 3.47 -25.03
N CYS A 35 -0.23 2.68 -25.00
CA CYS A 35 0.98 3.00 -24.24
C CYS A 35 1.94 3.94 -24.99
N ASN A 36 1.64 4.34 -26.22
CA ASN A 36 2.46 5.28 -26.97
C ASN A 36 2.41 6.68 -26.33
N SER A 37 3.50 7.43 -26.51
CA SER A 37 3.59 8.84 -26.11
C SER A 37 3.75 9.72 -27.36
N PRO A 38 2.82 10.67 -27.62
CA PRO A 38 1.61 10.97 -26.83
C PRO A 38 0.56 9.85 -26.94
N VAL A 39 -0.28 9.73 -25.90
CA VAL A 39 -1.38 8.74 -25.88
C VAL A 39 -2.31 9.00 -27.07
N PRO A 40 -2.56 8.02 -27.95
CA PRO A 40 -3.46 8.19 -29.07
C PRO A 40 -4.86 8.60 -28.60
N SER A 41 -5.46 9.58 -29.27
CA SER A 41 -6.77 10.15 -28.85
C SER A 41 -7.89 9.10 -28.74
N LYS A 42 -7.87 8.08 -29.60
CA LYS A 42 -8.81 6.95 -29.55
C LYS A 42 -8.73 6.12 -28.27
N CYS A 43 -7.60 6.16 -27.57
CA CYS A 43 -7.43 5.47 -26.30
C CYS A 43 -7.99 6.29 -25.11
N VAL A 44 -8.20 7.60 -25.27
CA VAL A 44 -8.61 8.52 -24.20
C VAL A 44 -10.13 8.45 -23.96
N MET A 45 -10.62 7.27 -23.57
CA MET A 45 -12.05 6.98 -23.39
C MET A 45 -12.40 6.61 -21.94
N GLY A 46 -13.63 6.92 -21.54
CA GLY A 46 -14.19 6.53 -20.24
C GLY A 46 -14.40 5.02 -20.14
N GLY A 47 -14.48 4.52 -18.91
CA GLY A 47 -14.57 3.09 -18.66
C GLY A 47 -14.75 2.75 -17.19
N TRP A 48 -14.68 1.45 -16.92
CA TRP A 48 -14.70 0.85 -15.58
C TRP A 48 -13.50 -0.08 -15.44
N PRO A 49 -12.92 -0.24 -14.24
CA PRO A 49 -11.93 -1.26 -13.96
C PRO A 49 -12.48 -2.63 -14.30
N GLU A 50 -11.65 -3.47 -14.92
CA GLU A 50 -12.03 -4.82 -15.33
C GLU A 50 -11.24 -5.86 -14.53
N PHE A 51 -11.31 -5.78 -13.20
CA PHE A 51 -10.57 -6.62 -12.25
C PHE A 51 -10.59 -8.11 -12.62
N THR A 52 -11.74 -8.63 -13.07
CA THR A 52 -11.91 -10.01 -13.53
C THR A 52 -11.02 -10.41 -14.70
N LYS A 53 -10.68 -9.49 -15.61
CA LYS A 53 -9.72 -9.76 -16.70
C LYS A 53 -8.27 -9.90 -16.22
N TYR A 54 -8.01 -9.56 -14.96
CA TYR A 54 -6.70 -9.60 -14.33
C TYR A 54 -6.62 -10.64 -13.21
N GLY A 55 -7.57 -11.58 -13.17
CA GLY A 55 -7.55 -12.66 -12.18
C GLY A 55 -8.02 -12.23 -10.79
N TYR A 56 -8.77 -11.14 -10.69
CA TYR A 56 -9.41 -10.70 -9.44
C TYR A 56 -10.91 -10.96 -9.48
N GLN A 57 -11.50 -11.24 -8.32
CA GLN A 57 -12.94 -11.12 -8.10
C GLN A 57 -13.23 -9.77 -7.47
N ASN A 58 -14.43 -9.23 -7.71
CA ASN A 58 -14.93 -8.06 -7.02
C ASN A 58 -16.47 -8.10 -6.96
N ALA A 59 -17.02 -7.49 -5.93
CA ALA A 59 -18.40 -7.05 -5.90
C ALA A 59 -18.51 -5.62 -6.46
N ARG A 60 -19.74 -5.19 -6.77
CA ARG A 60 -20.02 -3.84 -7.26
C ARG A 60 -21.34 -3.34 -6.68
N THR A 61 -21.37 -2.12 -6.16
CA THR A 61 -22.64 -1.46 -5.83
C THR A 61 -23.30 -0.91 -7.10
N SER A 62 -24.53 -0.41 -6.99
CA SER A 62 -25.17 0.27 -8.10
C SER A 62 -25.85 1.54 -7.63
N ASN A 63 -25.34 2.69 -8.08
CA ASN A 63 -25.84 4.02 -7.72
C ASN A 63 -25.96 4.24 -6.20
N THR A 64 -25.03 3.67 -5.44
CA THR A 64 -24.99 3.80 -3.99
C THR A 64 -23.57 3.64 -3.48
N ALA A 65 -23.24 4.41 -2.46
CA ALA A 65 -22.02 4.25 -1.68
C ALA A 65 -22.12 3.00 -0.79
N LEU A 66 -20.98 2.41 -0.46
CA LEU A 66 -20.82 1.56 0.70
C LEU A 66 -21.14 2.35 1.98
N THR A 67 -21.74 1.67 2.95
CA THR A 67 -21.93 2.19 4.30
C THR A 67 -20.58 2.40 4.99
N TRP A 68 -20.55 3.24 6.02
CA TRP A 68 -19.34 3.46 6.81
C TRP A 68 -18.76 2.14 7.35
N GLU A 69 -19.62 1.28 7.88
CA GLU A 69 -19.24 0.00 8.45
C GLU A 69 -18.69 -0.95 7.38
N GLN A 70 -19.20 -0.90 6.15
CA GLN A 70 -18.64 -1.64 5.02
C GLN A 70 -17.27 -1.11 4.60
N ILE A 71 -17.06 0.21 4.58
CA ILE A 71 -15.73 0.79 4.30
C ILE A 71 -14.70 0.31 5.33
N VAL A 72 -15.08 0.31 6.61
CA VAL A 72 -14.23 -0.21 7.68
C VAL A 72 -13.96 -1.70 7.48
N ASP A 73 -14.96 -2.53 7.15
CA ASP A 73 -14.76 -3.97 6.90
C ASP A 73 -13.84 -4.26 5.71
N GLN A 74 -13.82 -3.40 4.69
CA GLN A 74 -12.89 -3.53 3.56
C GLN A 74 -11.45 -3.18 3.95
N ILE A 75 -11.26 -2.07 4.67
CA ILE A 75 -9.93 -1.49 4.94
C ILE A 75 -9.27 -2.12 6.16
N ASP A 76 -10.06 -2.45 7.19
CA ASP A 76 -9.61 -3.04 8.44
C ASP A 76 -10.60 -4.13 8.89
N PRO A 77 -10.66 -5.28 8.18
CA PRO A 77 -11.61 -6.34 8.46
C PRO A 77 -11.42 -6.87 9.89
N ALA A 78 -12.53 -7.12 10.58
CA ALA A 78 -12.50 -7.81 11.85
C ALA A 78 -12.20 -9.32 11.63
N PRO A 79 -11.54 -10.01 12.59
CA PRO A 79 -11.45 -11.46 12.56
C PRO A 79 -12.84 -12.11 12.59
N ASP A 80 -13.01 -13.21 11.86
CA ASP A 80 -14.19 -14.05 11.92
C ASP A 80 -14.28 -14.83 13.25
N SER A 81 -15.36 -15.60 13.44
CA SER A 81 -15.56 -16.42 14.65
C SER A 81 -14.49 -17.49 14.87
N SER A 82 -13.69 -17.79 13.86
CA SER A 82 -12.58 -18.74 13.90
C SER A 82 -11.23 -18.05 14.12
N GLY A 83 -11.21 -16.71 14.24
CA GLY A 83 -10.01 -15.90 14.38
C GLY A 83 -9.31 -15.56 13.07
N ASN A 84 -9.87 -15.95 11.91
CA ASN A 84 -9.28 -15.63 10.61
C ASN A 84 -9.65 -14.21 10.21
N LYS A 85 -8.68 -13.41 9.78
CA LYS A 85 -8.91 -12.06 9.27
C LYS A 85 -8.74 -12.06 7.75
N LYS A 86 -9.68 -11.43 7.04
CA LYS A 86 -9.53 -11.22 5.59
C LYS A 86 -8.39 -10.24 5.34
N ASP A 87 -7.76 -10.32 4.17
CA ASP A 87 -6.84 -9.26 3.75
C ASP A 87 -7.59 -7.93 3.56
N PRO A 88 -7.02 -6.80 4.02
CA PRO A 88 -7.49 -5.48 3.64
C PRO A 88 -7.59 -5.32 2.12
N SER A 89 -8.64 -4.64 1.65
CA SER A 89 -8.86 -4.37 0.24
C SER A 89 -9.30 -2.91 0.03
N PRO A 90 -8.59 -2.13 -0.80
CA PRO A 90 -9.03 -0.79 -1.17
C PRO A 90 -10.29 -0.84 -2.05
N ILE A 91 -11.08 0.21 -2.01
CA ILE A 91 -12.34 0.32 -2.76
C ILE A 91 -12.12 1.25 -3.94
N ALA A 92 -12.36 0.79 -5.17
CA ALA A 92 -12.43 1.69 -6.32
C ALA A 92 -13.85 2.26 -6.41
N PHE A 93 -14.01 3.54 -6.09
CA PHE A 93 -15.31 4.20 -6.01
C PHE A 93 -15.46 5.28 -7.08
N SER A 94 -16.70 5.69 -7.34
CA SER A 94 -16.96 6.71 -8.34
C SER A 94 -18.05 7.71 -7.95
N TRP A 95 -17.88 8.93 -8.45
CA TRP A 95 -18.91 9.96 -8.44
C TRP A 95 -19.50 10.16 -9.83
N LYS A 96 -20.77 10.52 -9.88
CA LYS A 96 -21.45 11.02 -11.09
C LYS A 96 -21.94 12.44 -10.86
N TRP A 97 -21.63 13.35 -11.78
CA TRP A 97 -22.09 14.73 -11.70
C TRP A 97 -23.46 14.92 -12.31
N SER A 98 -24.24 15.85 -11.75
CA SER A 98 -25.57 16.21 -12.28
C SER A 98 -25.49 16.77 -13.71
N GLY A 99 -24.39 17.43 -14.07
CA GLY A 99 -24.09 17.91 -15.42
C GLY A 99 -23.58 16.84 -16.39
N GLY A 100 -23.48 15.59 -15.97
CA GLY A 100 -22.93 14.47 -16.74
C GLY A 100 -21.45 14.23 -16.48
N GLY A 101 -20.99 13.05 -16.89
CA GLY A 101 -19.64 12.56 -16.60
C GLY A 101 -19.54 11.85 -15.25
N GLY A 102 -18.41 11.18 -15.06
CA GLY A 102 -18.10 10.47 -13.83
C GLY A 102 -16.60 10.41 -13.61
N HIS A 103 -16.22 10.17 -12.37
CA HIS A 103 -14.83 10.14 -11.96
C HIS A 103 -14.63 9.06 -10.94
N MET A 104 -13.49 8.41 -11.04
CA MET A 104 -13.18 7.24 -10.24
C MET A 104 -11.91 7.49 -9.47
N MET A 105 -11.96 7.04 -8.22
CA MET A 105 -10.98 7.27 -7.19
C MET A 105 -10.86 6.00 -6.35
N VAL A 106 -9.91 5.97 -5.43
CA VAL A 106 -9.71 4.81 -4.55
C VAL A 106 -9.85 5.24 -3.11
N ALA A 107 -10.75 4.63 -2.35
CA ALA A 107 -10.78 4.77 -0.90
C ALA A 107 -9.88 3.68 -0.30
N TYR A 108 -8.94 4.08 0.55
CA TYR A 108 -7.89 3.19 1.06
C TYR A 108 -7.69 3.28 2.58
N GLY A 109 -8.31 4.26 3.23
CA GLY A 109 -8.19 4.48 4.67
C GLY A 109 -9.46 5.09 5.25
N TYR A 110 -9.58 5.06 6.57
CA TYR A 110 -10.64 5.78 7.29
C TYR A 110 -10.11 6.35 8.62
N ALA A 111 -10.81 7.36 9.15
CA ALA A 111 -10.58 7.87 10.50
C ALA A 111 -11.88 8.32 11.16
N VAL A 112 -11.94 8.24 12.48
CA VAL A 112 -12.97 8.91 13.29
C VAL A 112 -12.28 9.94 14.19
N VAL A 113 -12.59 11.22 13.98
CA VAL A 113 -12.00 12.34 14.75
C VAL A 113 -13.15 13.15 15.35
N ASP A 114 -13.18 13.26 16.68
CA ASP A 114 -14.25 13.95 17.43
C ASP A 114 -15.68 13.48 17.04
N GLY A 115 -15.81 12.17 16.82
CA GLY A 115 -17.07 11.54 16.39
C GLY A 115 -17.44 11.76 14.93
N LYS A 116 -16.63 12.48 14.15
CA LYS A 116 -16.82 12.67 12.70
C LYS A 116 -16.05 11.62 11.91
N ARG A 117 -16.67 11.12 10.84
CA ARG A 117 -16.17 10.03 9.99
C ARG A 117 -15.48 10.59 8.76
N TYR A 118 -14.29 10.10 8.47
CA TYR A 118 -13.47 10.54 7.34
C TYR A 118 -12.98 9.35 6.52
N VAL A 119 -12.91 9.54 5.21
CA VAL A 119 -12.39 8.56 4.24
C VAL A 119 -11.14 9.14 3.60
N PHE A 120 -10.05 8.37 3.60
CA PHE A 120 -8.85 8.71 2.86
C PHE A 120 -8.94 8.16 1.45
N ILE A 121 -8.71 9.03 0.46
CA ILE A 121 -8.90 8.73 -0.95
C ILE A 121 -7.67 9.09 -1.78
N HIS A 122 -7.41 8.31 -2.83
CA HIS A 122 -6.55 8.67 -3.95
C HIS A 122 -7.41 9.11 -5.12
N ASP A 123 -7.21 10.35 -5.54
CA ASP A 123 -7.85 10.97 -6.68
C ASP A 123 -6.82 11.01 -7.84
N PRO A 124 -7.03 10.28 -8.95
CA PRO A 124 -6.09 10.26 -10.06
C PRO A 124 -6.05 11.58 -10.85
N TRP A 125 -6.85 12.58 -10.47
CA TRP A 125 -6.80 13.93 -11.01
C TRP A 125 -6.00 14.87 -10.09
N PRO A 126 -5.15 15.78 -10.62
CA PRO A 126 -4.91 16.07 -12.04
C PRO A 126 -4.11 14.97 -12.77
N PRO A 127 -4.24 14.85 -14.11
CA PRO A 127 -3.52 13.84 -14.87
C PRO A 127 -2.01 13.92 -14.65
N ASN A 128 -1.34 12.76 -14.57
CA ASN A 128 0.09 12.60 -14.29
C ASN A 128 0.57 13.11 -12.92
N VAL A 129 -0.35 13.54 -12.05
CA VAL A 129 -0.03 14.02 -10.71
C VAL A 129 -0.81 13.19 -9.68
N GLY A 130 -2.14 13.17 -9.81
CA GLY A 130 -3.03 12.67 -8.78
C GLY A 130 -2.90 13.45 -7.47
N VAL A 131 -3.82 13.23 -6.54
CA VAL A 131 -3.76 13.78 -5.19
C VAL A 131 -4.31 12.78 -4.19
N SER A 132 -3.81 12.84 -2.96
CA SER A 132 -4.42 12.14 -1.84
C SER A 132 -5.22 13.15 -1.02
N LYS A 133 -6.42 12.76 -0.59
CA LYS A 133 -7.31 13.62 0.21
C LYS A 133 -7.85 12.83 1.40
N CYS A 134 -8.19 13.55 2.45
CA CYS A 134 -9.04 13.06 3.53
C CYS A 134 -10.34 13.85 3.45
N ILE A 135 -11.45 13.17 3.18
CA ILE A 135 -12.76 13.80 2.98
C ILE A 135 -13.74 13.30 4.04
N PRO A 136 -14.73 14.11 4.46
CA PRO A 136 -15.83 13.61 5.29
C PRO A 136 -16.55 12.45 4.59
N TYR A 137 -17.05 11.48 5.35
CA TYR A 137 -17.84 10.37 4.78
C TYR A 137 -19.08 10.90 4.04
N GLU A 138 -19.67 11.99 4.51
CA GLU A 138 -20.80 12.63 3.85
C GLU A 138 -20.44 13.14 2.45
N GLU A 139 -19.21 13.65 2.28
CA GLU A 139 -18.66 14.07 0.98
C GLU A 139 -18.39 12.85 0.08
N TYR A 140 -17.85 11.76 0.64
CA TYR A 140 -17.69 10.50 -0.09
C TYR A 140 -19.03 10.02 -0.66
N VAL A 141 -20.13 10.13 0.09
CA VAL A 141 -21.49 9.75 -0.34
C VAL A 141 -22.08 10.73 -1.36
N SER A 142 -21.94 12.04 -1.15
CA SER A 142 -22.54 13.02 -2.07
C SER A 142 -22.00 14.43 -1.86
N GLY A 143 -22.11 15.26 -2.91
CA GLY A 143 -21.81 16.67 -2.85
C GLY A 143 -22.92 17.52 -3.47
N SER A 144 -22.70 18.83 -3.56
CA SER A 144 -23.69 19.78 -4.09
C SER A 144 -24.03 19.56 -5.57
N ASN A 145 -23.12 18.98 -6.36
CA ASN A 145 -23.27 18.77 -7.79
C ASN A 145 -22.95 17.34 -8.26
N TYR A 146 -22.74 16.40 -7.34
CA TYR A 146 -22.51 14.99 -7.65
C TYR A 146 -23.16 14.08 -6.61
N THR A 147 -23.38 12.84 -7.02
CA THR A 147 -23.81 11.75 -6.13
C THR A 147 -22.86 10.58 -6.27
N HIS A 148 -22.80 9.72 -5.26
CA HIS A 148 -22.11 8.45 -5.40
C HIS A 148 -22.69 7.67 -6.58
N TRP A 149 -21.80 7.05 -7.35
CA TRP A 149 -22.17 6.18 -8.44
C TRP A 149 -21.97 4.73 -8.01
N ASP A 150 -20.85 4.11 -8.38
CA ASP A 150 -20.60 2.70 -8.07
C ASP A 150 -19.26 2.53 -7.37
N ASP A 151 -19.26 1.66 -6.36
CA ASP A 151 -18.10 1.10 -5.69
C ASP A 151 -17.79 -0.28 -6.26
N PHE A 152 -16.50 -0.57 -6.42
CA PHE A 152 -15.95 -1.90 -6.64
C PHE A 152 -15.20 -2.28 -5.36
N TYR A 153 -15.65 -3.36 -4.72
CA TYR A 153 -15.20 -3.76 -3.38
C TYR A 153 -15.09 -5.29 -3.32
N ASP A 154 -14.65 -5.82 -2.18
CA ASP A 154 -14.27 -7.22 -2.01
C ASP A 154 -13.28 -7.67 -3.11
N ILE A 155 -12.34 -6.78 -3.45
CA ILE A 155 -11.41 -7.01 -4.54
C ILE A 155 -10.32 -7.94 -4.04
N ARG A 156 -10.29 -9.15 -4.57
CA ARG A 156 -9.41 -10.23 -4.10
C ARG A 156 -8.94 -11.08 -5.25
N LYS A 157 -7.75 -11.65 -5.14
CA LYS A 157 -7.24 -12.58 -6.14
C LYS A 157 -8.20 -13.76 -6.25
N ALA A 158 -8.57 -14.14 -7.47
CA ALA A 158 -9.35 -15.35 -7.68
C ALA A 158 -8.51 -16.56 -7.23
N PRO A 159 -9.12 -17.60 -6.64
CA PRO A 159 -8.43 -18.85 -6.36
C PRO A 159 -7.80 -19.37 -7.65
N THR A 160 -6.46 -19.37 -7.72
CA THR A 160 -5.74 -19.76 -8.92
C THR A 160 -5.86 -21.27 -9.12
N GLY A 161 -6.62 -21.69 -10.12
CA GLY A 161 -6.21 -22.84 -10.93
C GLY A 161 -4.92 -22.43 -11.64
N GLY A 162 -3.84 -23.17 -11.39
CA GLY A 162 -2.47 -22.74 -11.69
C GLY A 162 -2.26 -22.24 -13.12
N GLU A 163 -1.79 -21.00 -13.25
CA GLU A 163 -1.14 -20.53 -14.46
C GLU A 163 -0.03 -19.53 -14.10
N THR A 164 1.18 -19.87 -14.50
CA THR A 164 2.44 -19.19 -14.24
C THR A 164 2.59 -18.00 -15.19
N VAL A 165 2.82 -16.79 -14.69
CA VAL A 165 3.17 -15.63 -15.53
C VAL A 165 4.67 -15.34 -15.40
N VAL A 166 5.35 -15.29 -16.54
CA VAL A 166 6.79 -15.17 -16.72
C VAL A 166 7.24 -13.69 -16.71
N GLY A 167 8.45 -13.48 -16.18
CA GLY A 167 9.10 -12.21 -15.83
C GLY A 167 9.16 -11.08 -16.86
N GLY A 168 9.31 -9.86 -16.31
CA GLY A 168 9.65 -8.62 -17.01
C GLY A 168 10.95 -8.01 -16.47
N VAL A 169 11.70 -7.40 -17.37
CA VAL A 169 13.14 -7.07 -17.33
C VAL A 169 13.51 -5.92 -16.39
N GLY A 170 14.65 -6.05 -15.71
CA GLY A 170 15.20 -5.09 -14.76
C GLY A 170 15.68 -3.77 -15.37
N MET A 171 15.24 -2.67 -14.78
CA MET A 171 15.99 -1.41 -14.72
C MET A 171 16.70 -1.36 -13.37
N SER A 172 17.97 -0.97 -13.33
CA SER A 172 18.74 -0.83 -12.09
C SER A 172 18.17 0.30 -11.23
N VAL A 173 17.79 -0.04 -10.01
CA VAL A 173 17.12 0.83 -9.03
C VAL A 173 18.08 1.08 -7.85
N PRO A 174 18.04 2.27 -7.23
CA PRO A 174 18.94 2.61 -6.13
C PRO A 174 18.54 1.94 -4.79
N GLY A 175 19.53 1.73 -3.91
CA GLY A 175 19.43 0.86 -2.73
C GLY A 175 18.55 1.42 -1.59
N GLN A 176 18.44 0.67 -0.48
CA GLN A 176 17.52 0.98 0.65
C GLN A 176 17.72 2.38 1.30
N LEU A 177 18.96 2.90 1.34
CA LEU A 177 19.26 4.28 1.78
C LEU A 177 18.73 5.35 0.84
N ASP A 178 18.84 5.08 -0.45
CA ASP A 178 18.42 5.98 -1.50
C ASP A 178 16.89 6.07 -1.52
N ALA A 179 16.20 4.98 -1.14
CA ALA A 179 14.75 4.95 -1.01
C ALA A 179 14.21 5.96 0.01
N VAL A 180 14.72 5.95 1.25
CA VAL A 180 14.29 6.89 2.30
C VAL A 180 14.58 8.34 1.88
N SER A 181 15.79 8.58 1.37
CA SER A 181 16.21 9.91 0.92
C SER A 181 15.33 10.42 -0.22
N ALA A 182 15.01 9.57 -1.19
CA ALA A 182 14.13 9.91 -2.31
C ALA A 182 12.66 10.07 -1.90
N ALA A 183 12.18 9.36 -0.87
CA ALA A 183 10.82 9.43 -0.38
C ALA A 183 10.55 10.65 0.51
N THR A 184 11.59 11.15 1.18
CA THR A 184 11.49 12.22 2.20
C THR A 184 10.84 13.51 1.68
N PRO A 185 11.22 14.08 0.52
CA PRO A 185 10.59 15.31 0.02
C PRO A 185 9.08 15.15 -0.21
N PHE A 186 8.66 13.98 -0.72
CA PHE A 186 7.25 13.68 -0.92
C PHE A 186 6.51 13.51 0.42
N ALA A 187 7.12 12.80 1.38
CA ALA A 187 6.57 12.65 2.73
C ALA A 187 6.35 14.01 3.41
N GLN A 188 7.30 14.95 3.27
CA GLN A 188 7.19 16.30 3.83
C GLN A 188 6.03 17.08 3.21
N GLN A 189 5.83 16.97 1.89
CA GLN A 189 4.71 17.59 1.19
C GLN A 189 3.36 17.02 1.67
N GLN A 190 3.27 15.70 1.83
CA GLN A 190 2.06 15.03 2.30
C GLN A 190 1.77 15.37 3.77
N LEU A 191 2.80 15.48 4.62
CA LEU A 191 2.64 15.87 6.01
C LEU A 191 2.09 17.30 6.13
N GLY A 192 2.58 18.22 5.30
CA GLY A 192 2.04 19.59 5.23
C GLY A 192 0.55 19.60 4.87
N THR A 193 0.13 18.74 3.95
CA THR A 193 -1.28 18.60 3.55
C THR A 193 -2.13 17.98 4.66
N ALA A 194 -1.63 16.92 5.32
CA ALA A 194 -2.31 16.24 6.42
C ALA A 194 -2.46 17.12 7.67
N ARG A 195 -1.49 18.00 7.95
CA ARG A 195 -1.53 18.92 9.10
C ARG A 195 -2.73 19.87 9.07
N GLY A 196 -3.17 20.29 7.88
CA GLY A 196 -4.33 21.17 7.72
C GLY A 196 -5.68 20.48 7.96
N LEU A 197 -5.74 19.15 7.90
CA LEU A 197 -6.98 18.36 7.92
C LEU A 197 -7.17 17.57 9.22
N LEU A 198 -6.10 17.01 9.79
CA LEU A 198 -6.18 16.13 10.97
C LEU A 198 -6.05 16.87 12.32
N PHE A 199 -5.51 18.11 12.34
CA PHE A 199 -5.08 18.78 13.59
C PHE A 199 -5.63 20.21 13.76
N GLY A 200 -6.80 20.50 13.20
CA GLY A 200 -7.38 21.85 13.21
C GLY A 200 -7.70 22.41 14.61
N GLY A 201 -6.97 23.44 15.03
CA GLY A 201 -7.56 24.65 15.63
C GLY A 201 -7.49 24.88 17.14
N ALA A 202 -6.99 23.95 17.97
CA ALA A 202 -6.80 24.19 19.40
C ALA A 202 -5.32 24.48 19.74
N PRO A 203 -4.99 25.59 20.44
CA PRO A 203 -3.63 25.82 20.92
C PRO A 203 -3.22 24.68 21.87
N GLY A 204 -2.34 23.78 21.41
CA GLY A 204 -1.83 22.65 22.18
C GLY A 204 -2.07 21.25 21.58
N ALA A 205 -2.87 21.11 20.51
CA ALA A 205 -3.04 19.84 19.81
C ALA A 205 -2.21 19.82 18.50
N MET A 206 -1.02 19.19 18.54
CA MET A 206 -0.14 18.89 17.39
C MET A 206 0.12 20.03 16.39
N GLY A 207 0.42 21.23 16.89
CA GLY A 207 0.84 22.36 16.07
C GLY A 207 2.09 22.08 15.22
N ASN A 208 3.01 21.19 15.66
CA ASN A 208 4.26 20.87 14.94
C ASN A 208 4.52 19.39 14.68
N ALA A 209 3.59 18.68 14.01
CA ALA A 209 3.89 17.34 13.51
C ALA A 209 5.10 17.33 12.56
N SER A 210 6.06 16.44 12.80
CA SER A 210 7.26 16.22 11.99
C SER A 210 7.42 14.77 11.56
N LEU A 211 8.19 14.53 10.49
CA LEU A 211 8.64 13.18 10.17
C LEU A 211 9.74 12.77 11.15
N GLY A 212 9.53 11.66 11.84
CA GLY A 212 10.51 11.01 12.70
C GLY A 212 11.30 9.93 11.95
N GLN A 213 11.64 8.85 12.65
CA GLN A 213 12.39 7.74 12.07
C GLN A 213 11.68 7.14 10.85
N ALA A 214 12.46 6.83 9.82
CA ALA A 214 11.99 6.22 8.59
C ALA A 214 12.51 4.79 8.45
N PHE A 215 11.70 3.92 7.84
CA PHE A 215 12.01 2.52 7.56
C PHE A 215 11.73 2.22 6.09
N ALA A 216 12.78 1.87 5.35
CA ALA A 216 12.64 1.29 4.03
C ALA A 216 12.14 -0.15 4.16
N ILE A 217 11.09 -0.50 3.42
CA ILE A 217 10.46 -1.82 3.46
C ILE A 217 10.60 -2.49 2.10
N SER A 218 11.34 -3.60 2.08
CA SER A 218 11.50 -4.48 0.93
C SER A 218 10.58 -5.69 1.07
N SER A 219 9.93 -6.08 -0.02
CA SER A 219 9.02 -7.23 -0.03
C SER A 219 9.63 -8.43 -0.78
N ILE A 220 9.41 -9.63 -0.26
CA ILE A 220 9.81 -10.90 -0.89
C ILE A 220 8.57 -11.74 -1.19
N GLY A 221 8.43 -12.18 -2.44
CA GLY A 221 7.36 -13.05 -2.89
C GLY A 221 7.50 -14.49 -2.38
N LEU A 222 6.36 -15.19 -2.25
CA LEU A 222 6.33 -16.60 -1.84
C LEU A 222 6.98 -17.52 -2.89
N ASP A 223 6.74 -17.22 -4.16
CA ASP A 223 7.29 -17.91 -5.33
C ASP A 223 8.83 -17.84 -5.35
N GLU A 224 9.39 -16.70 -4.95
CA GLU A 224 10.82 -16.49 -4.84
C GLU A 224 11.46 -17.34 -3.73
N LEU A 225 10.73 -17.54 -2.62
CA LEU A 225 11.15 -18.43 -1.53
C LEU A 225 11.03 -19.91 -1.93
N GLN A 226 10.04 -20.27 -2.76
CA GLN A 226 9.80 -21.65 -3.18
C GLN A 226 10.72 -22.09 -4.35
N GLY A 227 11.08 -21.19 -5.26
CA GLY A 227 11.74 -21.50 -6.56
C GLY A 227 13.27 -21.49 -6.58
N GLN A 228 13.95 -21.63 -5.45
CA GLN A 228 15.25 -20.99 -5.24
C GLN A 228 16.39 -21.30 -6.24
N SER A 229 16.85 -20.23 -6.88
CA SER A 229 18.20 -19.68 -6.64
C SER A 229 18.10 -18.15 -6.73
N PRO A 230 18.84 -17.38 -5.91
CA PRO A 230 18.94 -15.93 -6.11
C PRO A 230 19.39 -15.64 -7.53
N ALA A 231 18.90 -14.55 -8.14
CA ALA A 231 19.52 -14.05 -9.36
C ALA A 231 21.03 -13.94 -9.10
N ALA A 232 21.86 -14.50 -9.99
CA ALA A 232 23.28 -14.70 -9.75
C ALA A 232 23.94 -13.42 -9.22
N GLY A 233 24.28 -13.42 -7.92
CA GLY A 233 25.02 -12.33 -7.26
C GLY A 233 24.22 -11.37 -6.35
N VAL A 234 22.91 -11.52 -6.14
CA VAL A 234 22.11 -10.65 -5.24
C VAL A 234 21.59 -11.45 -4.04
N SER A 235 21.83 -11.00 -2.81
CA SER A 235 21.21 -11.59 -1.61
C SER A 235 19.69 -11.40 -1.66
N LEU A 236 18.90 -12.38 -1.21
CA LEU A 236 17.44 -12.26 -1.15
C LEU A 236 16.98 -11.02 -0.34
N PHE A 237 17.81 -10.54 0.57
CA PHE A 237 17.54 -9.39 1.43
C PHE A 237 18.08 -8.06 0.85
N ASP A 238 18.83 -8.11 -0.26
CA ASP A 238 19.36 -6.95 -1.00
C ASP A 238 18.38 -6.51 -2.09
N ARG A 239 17.18 -6.15 -1.67
CA ARG A 239 16.10 -5.74 -2.57
C ARG A 239 15.75 -4.28 -2.36
N ASP A 240 15.30 -3.68 -3.45
CA ASP A 240 14.79 -2.32 -3.41
C ASP A 240 13.58 -2.21 -2.46
N ALA A 241 13.47 -1.04 -1.84
CA ALA A 241 12.32 -0.76 -1.01
C ALA A 241 11.08 -0.58 -1.91
N THR A 242 10.06 -1.37 -1.64
CA THR A 242 8.73 -1.22 -2.25
C THR A 242 7.89 -0.17 -1.53
N ARG A 243 8.24 0.14 -0.29
CA ARG A 243 7.50 1.05 0.59
C ARG A 243 8.45 1.74 1.56
N VAL A 244 8.15 2.96 1.99
CA VAL A 244 8.86 3.66 3.06
C VAL A 244 7.84 4.10 4.10
N VAL A 245 8.08 3.79 5.37
CA VAL A 245 7.25 4.22 6.48
C VAL A 245 8.01 5.25 7.31
N PHE A 246 7.40 6.39 7.59
CA PHE A 246 7.89 7.42 8.49
C PHE A 246 7.04 7.42 9.76
N ALA A 247 7.67 7.46 10.93
CA ALA A 247 6.97 7.89 12.12
C ALA A 247 6.52 9.35 11.93
N VAL A 248 5.30 9.66 12.37
CA VAL A 248 4.82 11.04 12.50
C VAL A 248 4.88 11.39 13.97
N THR A 249 5.73 12.35 14.32
CA THR A 249 6.02 12.71 15.72
C THR A 249 5.43 14.06 16.09
N ASP A 250 5.13 14.25 17.37
CA ASP A 250 4.86 15.58 17.93
C ASP A 250 6.16 16.35 18.23
N ASP A 251 6.02 17.58 18.75
CA ASP A 251 7.11 18.49 19.14
C ASP A 251 8.07 17.90 20.19
N GLN A 252 7.64 16.86 20.91
CA GLN A 252 8.46 16.15 21.90
C GLN A 252 9.20 14.95 21.27
N GLY A 253 9.04 14.73 19.97
CA GLY A 253 9.60 13.57 19.26
C GLY A 253 8.85 12.27 19.52
N VAL A 254 7.66 12.32 20.15
CA VAL A 254 6.86 11.12 20.44
C VAL A 254 6.08 10.75 19.19
N ALA A 255 6.19 9.49 18.74
CA ALA A 255 5.42 8.98 17.62
C ALA A 255 3.91 8.97 17.95
N ARG A 256 3.12 9.67 17.13
CA ARG A 256 1.65 9.78 17.24
C ARG A 256 0.92 9.15 16.07
N GLY A 257 1.64 8.85 15.00
CA GLY A 257 1.14 8.15 13.84
C GLY A 257 2.28 7.61 12.99
N GLU A 258 1.93 6.98 11.88
CA GLU A 258 2.86 6.69 10.81
C GLU A 258 2.34 7.19 9.46
N MET A 259 3.28 7.47 8.56
CA MET A 259 3.03 7.81 7.18
C MET A 259 3.71 6.76 6.30
N SER A 260 2.94 6.06 5.48
CA SER A 260 3.50 5.08 4.55
C SER A 260 3.41 5.56 3.12
N LEU A 261 4.53 5.51 2.40
CA LEU A 261 4.67 5.82 0.98
C LEU A 261 4.97 4.56 0.19
N ASN A 262 4.28 4.34 -0.91
CA ASN A 262 4.58 3.23 -1.81
C ASN A 262 5.46 3.68 -2.98
N ARG A 263 6.26 2.76 -3.49
CA ARG A 263 7.04 2.98 -4.70
C ARG A 263 6.12 2.79 -5.91
N THR A 264 6.13 3.75 -6.80
CA THR A 264 5.37 3.76 -8.06
C THR A 264 6.33 3.89 -9.25
N VAL A 265 5.81 3.70 -10.46
CA VAL A 265 6.59 3.92 -11.70
C VAL A 265 7.09 5.36 -11.85
N ALA A 266 6.42 6.34 -11.23
CA ALA A 266 6.78 7.76 -11.27
C ALA A 266 7.69 8.19 -10.10
N GLY A 267 8.08 7.27 -9.21
CA GLY A 267 8.80 7.56 -7.97
C GLY A 267 7.96 7.22 -6.74
N TRP A 268 8.07 7.99 -5.67
CA TRP A 268 7.29 7.75 -4.45
C TRP A 268 5.89 8.37 -4.56
N GLY A 269 4.86 7.58 -4.27
CA GLY A 269 3.45 7.99 -4.38
C GLY A 269 2.56 7.23 -3.40
N ALA A 270 1.29 7.64 -3.29
CA ALA A 270 0.30 7.07 -2.35
C ALA A 270 0.76 7.12 -0.87
N ALA A 271 0.37 8.18 -0.16
CA ALA A 271 0.64 8.33 1.26
C ALA A 271 -0.57 7.90 2.09
N THR A 272 -0.43 6.86 2.90
CA THR A 272 -1.38 6.61 4.01
C THR A 272 -0.86 7.32 5.25
N VAL A 273 -1.74 7.96 6.01
CA VAL A 273 -1.39 8.62 7.28
C VAL A 273 -2.39 8.17 8.33
N GLY A 274 -1.91 7.51 9.38
CA GLY A 274 -2.75 6.93 10.42
C GLY A 274 -2.19 5.61 10.93
N GLY A 275 -2.72 5.12 12.05
CA GLY A 275 -2.17 3.95 12.74
C GLY A 275 -0.77 4.19 13.31
N LEU A 276 -0.20 3.17 13.94
CA LEU A 276 1.17 3.14 14.47
C LEU A 276 1.79 1.74 14.32
N ASP A 277 1.24 0.92 13.43
CA ASP A 277 1.42 -0.53 13.46
C ASP A 277 2.88 -0.95 13.24
N VAL A 278 3.54 -0.38 12.21
CA VAL A 278 4.94 -0.68 11.92
C VAL A 278 5.84 -0.03 12.95
N VAL A 279 5.62 1.26 13.23
CA VAL A 279 6.45 2.03 14.18
C VAL A 279 6.40 1.42 15.59
N GLN A 280 5.23 1.01 16.06
CA GLN A 280 5.05 0.38 17.36
C GLN A 280 5.70 -1.01 17.38
N ARG A 281 5.50 -1.85 16.35
CA ARG A 281 6.16 -3.16 16.29
C ARG A 281 7.67 -3.04 16.36
N VAL A 282 8.25 -2.04 15.68
CA VAL A 282 9.68 -1.75 15.76
C VAL A 282 10.08 -1.30 17.17
N ASN A 283 9.36 -0.34 17.76
CA ASN A 283 9.65 0.15 19.10
C ASN A 283 9.57 -0.96 20.17
N ASP A 284 8.67 -1.93 19.99
CA ASP A 284 8.51 -3.06 20.92
C ASP A 284 9.71 -4.03 20.92
N VAL A 285 10.46 -4.10 19.81
CA VAL A 285 11.62 -5.01 19.69
C VAL A 285 12.96 -4.30 19.84
N LEU A 286 12.97 -2.97 19.73
CA LEU A 286 14.16 -2.17 19.94
C LEU A 286 14.49 -2.06 21.43
N GLN A 287 15.76 -2.24 21.78
CA GLN A 287 16.20 -1.99 23.15
C GLN A 287 16.20 -0.48 23.45
N PRO A 288 15.80 -0.06 24.65
CA PRO A 288 15.89 1.34 25.08
C PRO A 288 17.33 1.85 24.93
N GLY A 289 17.52 2.94 24.18
CA GLY A 289 18.84 3.55 23.97
C GLY A 289 19.67 2.95 22.84
N ALA A 290 19.13 2.03 22.04
CA ALA A 290 19.79 1.59 20.81
C ALA A 290 20.01 2.79 19.87
N ALA A 291 21.26 3.05 19.49
CA ALA A 291 21.63 4.14 18.57
C ALA A 291 20.82 4.03 17.27
N ALA A 292 20.52 5.17 16.63
CA ALA A 292 19.86 5.21 15.33
C ALA A 292 20.80 4.67 14.25
N THR A 293 20.91 3.35 14.14
CA THR A 293 21.52 2.68 13.00
C THR A 293 20.55 2.68 11.83
N GLN A 294 21.10 2.58 10.63
CA GLN A 294 20.32 2.45 9.42
C GLN A 294 19.56 1.12 9.47
N ARG A 295 18.23 1.21 9.58
CA ARG A 295 17.34 0.06 9.72
C ARG A 295 16.40 -0.02 8.54
N SER A 296 16.19 -1.23 8.05
CA SER A 296 15.18 -1.54 7.05
C SER A 296 14.28 -2.66 7.53
N ILE A 297 13.18 -2.89 6.84
CA ILE A 297 12.24 -3.97 7.13
C ILE A 297 12.16 -4.88 5.92
N VAL A 298 12.25 -6.17 6.16
CA VAL A 298 11.93 -7.20 5.16
C VAL A 298 10.53 -7.72 5.48
N TRP A 299 9.63 -7.64 4.50
CA TRP A 299 8.27 -8.15 4.61
C TRP A 299 8.07 -9.32 3.67
N ILE A 300 7.45 -10.38 4.16
CA ILE A 300 7.01 -11.52 3.36
C ILE A 300 5.49 -11.56 3.44
N PRO A 301 4.78 -10.87 2.52
CA PRO A 301 3.34 -10.67 2.63
C PRO A 301 2.56 -11.96 2.74
N ALA A 302 2.88 -12.96 1.91
CA ALA A 302 2.17 -14.23 1.88
C ALA A 302 2.26 -14.99 3.21
N LEU A 303 3.39 -14.87 3.92
CA LEU A 303 3.60 -15.48 5.22
C LEU A 303 3.16 -14.59 6.38
N ASN A 304 2.75 -13.35 6.09
CA ASN A 304 2.39 -12.32 7.07
C ASN A 304 3.48 -12.05 8.13
N VAL A 305 4.75 -12.13 7.74
CA VAL A 305 5.90 -11.91 8.65
C VAL A 305 6.77 -10.74 8.23
N GLN A 306 7.22 -9.98 9.22
CA GLN A 306 8.07 -8.80 9.06
C GLN A 306 9.31 -8.92 9.94
N PHE A 307 10.46 -8.53 9.41
CA PHE A 307 11.74 -8.55 10.12
C PHE A 307 12.41 -7.19 10.04
N LEU A 308 12.80 -6.65 11.19
CA LEU A 308 13.69 -5.50 11.26
C LEU A 308 15.11 -5.97 10.95
N CYS A 309 15.71 -5.43 9.91
CA CYS A 309 17.10 -5.63 9.56
C CYS A 309 17.93 -4.52 10.20
N ASP A 310 18.89 -4.89 11.04
CA ASP A 310 19.93 -4.01 11.55
C ASP A 310 21.27 -4.42 10.94
N GLU A 311 21.98 -3.46 10.34
CA GLU A 311 23.29 -3.70 9.76
C GLU A 311 24.37 -3.10 10.67
N GLN A 312 25.16 -3.98 11.28
CA GLN A 312 26.25 -3.58 12.17
C GLN A 312 27.54 -4.26 11.76
N GLY A 313 28.56 -3.47 11.39
CA GLY A 313 29.89 -3.97 11.06
C GLY A 313 29.94 -4.96 9.88
N GLY A 314 29.05 -4.79 8.89
CA GLY A 314 28.96 -5.66 7.71
C GLY A 314 28.25 -6.99 7.94
N ARG A 315 27.63 -7.17 9.12
CA ARG A 315 26.72 -8.28 9.39
C ARG A 315 25.30 -7.76 9.50
N ARG A 316 24.36 -8.50 8.92
CA ARG A 316 22.94 -8.24 9.06
C ARG A 316 22.35 -9.17 10.10
N GLU A 317 21.66 -8.56 11.05
CA GLU A 317 20.83 -9.25 12.01
C GLU A 317 19.37 -8.91 11.71
N PHE A 318 18.53 -9.93 11.74
CA PHE A 318 17.10 -9.80 11.51
C PHE A 318 16.33 -10.10 12.78
N VAL A 319 15.42 -9.20 13.16
CA VAL A 319 14.59 -9.33 14.35
C VAL A 319 13.13 -9.45 13.92
N SER A 320 12.44 -10.54 14.29
CA SER A 320 11.02 -10.69 13.97
C SER A 320 10.19 -9.61 14.65
N LEU A 321 9.33 -8.94 13.88
CA LEU A 321 8.41 -7.89 14.36
C LEU A 321 7.06 -8.44 14.77
N VAL A 322 6.76 -9.70 14.44
CA VAL A 322 5.46 -10.33 14.66
C VAL A 322 5.62 -11.69 15.35
N ASP A 323 4.53 -12.16 15.94
CA ASP A 323 4.38 -13.54 16.35
C ASP A 323 3.63 -14.32 15.26
N ASP A 324 4.19 -15.47 14.89
CA ASP A 324 3.65 -16.46 13.97
C ASP A 324 3.92 -17.87 14.52
N ALA A 325 3.36 -18.89 13.88
CA ALA A 325 3.63 -20.29 14.19
C ALA A 325 5.13 -20.65 14.13
N VAL A 326 5.90 -20.02 13.23
CA VAL A 326 7.33 -20.30 13.04
C VAL A 326 8.20 -19.23 13.72
N PHE A 327 7.80 -17.97 13.66
CA PHE A 327 8.63 -16.85 14.10
C PHE A 327 8.05 -16.21 15.36
N ARG A 328 8.87 -16.03 16.40
CA ARG A 328 8.46 -15.33 17.63
C ARG A 328 8.90 -13.88 17.59
N LYS A 329 8.04 -12.96 18.04
CA LYS A 329 8.37 -11.53 18.10
C LYS A 329 9.62 -11.32 18.94
N GLY A 330 10.56 -10.52 18.44
CA GLY A 330 11.85 -10.27 19.07
C GLY A 330 12.92 -11.35 18.88
N ALA A 331 12.58 -12.51 18.28
CA ALA A 331 13.57 -13.51 17.91
C ALA A 331 14.56 -12.95 16.87
N ARG A 332 15.83 -13.31 17.02
CA ARG A 332 16.94 -12.79 16.21
C ARG A 332 17.53 -13.89 15.35
N PHE A 333 17.88 -13.54 14.13
CA PHE A 333 18.41 -14.46 13.12
C PHE A 333 19.57 -13.80 12.39
N ASP A 334 20.57 -14.60 12.02
CA ASP A 334 21.46 -14.20 10.92
C ASP A 334 20.76 -14.40 9.57
N GLY A 335 21.33 -13.85 8.50
CA GLY A 335 20.74 -13.92 7.16
C GLY A 335 20.54 -15.35 6.64
N ASP A 336 21.48 -16.26 6.90
CA ASP A 336 21.42 -17.63 6.40
C ASP A 336 20.40 -18.47 7.18
N GLU A 337 20.30 -18.23 8.49
CA GLU A 337 19.31 -18.84 9.37
C GLU A 337 17.90 -18.38 8.99
N LEU A 338 17.69 -17.07 8.84
CA LEU A 338 16.41 -16.52 8.44
C LEU A 338 15.99 -17.06 7.07
N TYR A 339 16.92 -17.09 6.11
CA TYR A 339 16.65 -17.60 4.77
C TYR A 339 16.15 -19.04 4.80
N ARG A 340 16.86 -19.93 5.52
CA ARG A 340 16.44 -21.33 5.66
C ARG A 340 15.05 -21.45 6.31
N ALA A 341 14.81 -20.71 7.39
CA ALA A 341 13.52 -20.71 8.07
C ALA A 341 12.38 -20.22 7.16
N LEU A 342 12.60 -19.18 6.37
CA LEU A 342 11.62 -18.65 5.41
C LEU A 342 11.33 -19.63 4.28
N VAL A 343 12.34 -20.35 3.79
CA VAL A 343 12.17 -21.37 2.75
C VAL A 343 11.33 -22.52 3.24
N ASP A 344 11.62 -23.01 4.45
CA ASP A 344 10.86 -24.10 5.05
C ASP A 344 9.42 -23.65 5.33
N ALA A 345 9.23 -22.44 5.87
CA ALA A 345 7.89 -21.86 6.05
C ALA A 345 7.13 -21.72 4.72
N ALA A 346 7.80 -21.25 3.66
CA ALA A 346 7.21 -21.09 2.33
C ALA A 346 6.84 -22.43 1.68
N ARG A 347 7.62 -23.49 1.89
CA ARG A 347 7.32 -24.85 1.40
C ARG A 347 6.12 -25.48 2.11
N MET A 348 5.94 -25.15 3.39
CA MET A 348 4.79 -25.58 4.17
C MET A 348 3.54 -24.71 3.94
N HIS A 349 3.67 -23.64 3.14
CA HIS A 349 2.59 -22.74 2.84
C HIS A 349 1.67 -23.32 1.76
N ASP A 350 0.36 -23.32 2.00
CA ASP A 350 -0.66 -23.88 1.11
C ASP A 350 -1.06 -22.95 -0.06
N GLY A 351 -0.43 -21.78 -0.12
CA GLY A 351 -0.67 -20.76 -1.15
C GLY A 351 -1.84 -19.83 -0.84
N GLN A 352 -2.50 -19.99 0.32
CA GLN A 352 -3.50 -19.03 0.81
C GLN A 352 -2.85 -18.01 1.75
N PRO A 353 -3.17 -16.72 1.68
CA PRO A 353 -2.68 -15.72 2.65
C PRO A 353 -2.99 -16.13 4.11
N ARG A 354 -2.04 -15.91 5.03
CA ARG A 354 -2.14 -16.27 6.46
C ARG A 354 -2.55 -15.12 7.38
#